data_AF-A0A293MVB9-F1
#
_entry.id   AF-A0A293MVB9-F1
#
_cell.length_a   1.000
_cell.length_b   1.000
_cell.length_c   1.000
_cell.angle_alpha   90.00
_cell.angle_beta   90.00
_cell.angle_gamma   90.00
#
_symmetry.space_group_name_H-M   'P 1'
#
loop_
_entity.id
_entity.type
_entity.pdbx_description
1 polymer ?
#
loop_
_entity_poly.entity_id
_entity_poly.type
_entity_poly.pdbx_seq_one_letter_code
_entity_poly.pdbx_strand_id
1 'polypeptide(L)'
;MSGYVGDLSIKQEQALQQFREQAGDLLGRDDSDYACLRWLRARNFDVQQAKNMLKKHSMVRKQHNLDNILKDYHPRPFIKKNLIGGWCGFNKNGGPIWIYPFADVNVRALLRGASSAEILKQMVYRCELSVKLMEEQSMKV
;
A
#
# COMPACT_ATOMS: atom_id res chain seq x y z
N MET A 1 -10.36 -8.40 20.91
CA MET A 1 -10.48 -8.69 19.48
C MET A 1 -9.66 -7.68 18.70
N SER A 2 -8.64 -8.14 17.99
CA SER A 2 -7.66 -7.33 17.27
C SER A 2 -8.18 -6.73 15.96
N GLY A 3 -9.32 -7.22 15.45
CA GLY A 3 -9.86 -6.75 14.16
C GLY A 3 -9.16 -7.38 12.96
N TYR A 4 -8.44 -8.49 13.16
CA TYR A 4 -7.84 -9.32 12.12
C TYR A 4 -8.66 -10.60 11.91
N VAL A 5 -8.45 -11.29 10.79
CA VAL A 5 -9.11 -12.56 10.49
C VAL A 5 -8.86 -13.55 11.62
N GLY A 6 -9.92 -14.22 12.08
CA GLY A 6 -9.88 -15.15 13.22
C GLY A 6 -9.95 -14.50 14.61
N ASP A 7 -9.94 -13.17 14.71
CA ASP A 7 -10.02 -12.44 15.99
C ASP A 7 -10.88 -11.17 15.84
N LEU A 8 -12.12 -11.37 15.39
CA LEU A 8 -13.18 -10.36 15.26
C LEU A 8 -14.21 -10.47 16.38
N SER A 9 -14.67 -9.34 16.90
CA SER A 9 -15.89 -9.28 17.70
C SER A 9 -17.13 -9.33 16.81
N ILE A 10 -18.29 -9.69 17.37
CA ILE A 10 -19.58 -9.71 16.66
C ILE A 10 -19.84 -8.39 15.90
N LYS A 11 -19.53 -7.24 16.51
CA LYS A 11 -19.69 -5.93 15.86
C LYS A 11 -18.74 -5.74 14.67
N GLN A 12 -17.52 -6.26 14.76
CA GLN A 12 -16.54 -6.18 13.68
C GLN A 12 -16.90 -7.12 12.52
N GLU A 13 -17.44 -8.30 12.80
CA GLU A 13 -17.97 -9.22 11.79
C GLU A 13 -19.15 -8.59 11.03
N GLN A 14 -20.09 -7.96 11.76
CA GLN A 14 -21.21 -7.23 11.16
C GLN A 14 -20.71 -6.09 10.25
N ALA A 15 -19.73 -5.32 10.72
CA ALA A 15 -19.13 -4.24 9.92
C ALA A 15 -18.40 -4.78 8.67
N LEU A 16 -17.75 -5.94 8.77
CA LEU A 16 -17.11 -6.61 7.62
C LEU A 16 -18.14 -7.02 6.57
N GLN A 17 -19.22 -7.68 6.99
CA GLN A 17 -20.30 -8.09 6.08
C GLN A 17 -20.94 -6.87 5.39
N GLN A 18 -21.29 -5.85 6.16
CA GLN A 18 -21.87 -4.61 5.63
C GLN A 18 -20.91 -3.90 4.66
N PHE A 19 -19.61 -3.89 4.96
CA PHE A 19 -18.60 -3.30 4.08
C PHE A 19 -18.47 -4.06 2.75
N ARG A 20 -18.51 -5.40 2.78
CA ARG A 20 -18.51 -6.22 1.56
C ARG A 20 -19.69 -5.91 0.66
N GLU A 21 -20.89 -5.83 1.22
CA GLU A 21 -22.11 -5.51 0.48
C GLU A 21 -22.07 -4.12 -0.16
N GLN A 22 -21.48 -3.14 0.53
CA GLN A 22 -21.52 -1.74 0.09
C GLN A 22 -20.33 -1.29 -0.75
N ALA A 23 -19.19 -1.97 -0.65
CA ALA A 23 -17.92 -1.53 -1.24
C ALA A 23 -17.12 -2.65 -1.91
N GLY A 24 -17.67 -3.88 -1.98
CA GLY A 24 -17.00 -5.03 -2.58
C GLY A 24 -16.58 -4.81 -4.03
N ASP A 25 -17.39 -4.07 -4.79
CA ASP A 25 -17.12 -3.67 -6.18
C ASP A 25 -15.86 -2.78 -6.33
N LEU A 26 -15.41 -2.13 -5.26
CA LEU A 26 -14.27 -1.21 -5.26
C LEU A 26 -12.94 -1.88 -4.88
N LEU A 27 -12.95 -3.12 -4.37
CA LEU A 27 -11.77 -3.81 -3.83
C LEU A 27 -10.74 -4.20 -4.91
N GLY A 28 -11.13 -4.21 -6.18
CA GLY A 28 -10.21 -4.46 -7.29
C GLY A 28 -9.73 -5.90 -7.32
N ARG A 29 -8.41 -6.12 -7.18
CA ARG A 29 -7.78 -7.45 -7.35
C ARG A 29 -7.82 -8.34 -6.10
N ASP A 30 -8.00 -7.76 -4.93
CA ASP A 30 -7.98 -8.48 -3.64
C ASP A 30 -9.27 -8.16 -2.87
N ASP A 31 -10.24 -9.07 -2.97
CA ASP A 31 -11.54 -9.01 -2.30
C ASP A 31 -11.59 -9.86 -1.02
N SER A 32 -10.42 -10.26 -0.51
CA SER A 32 -10.30 -11.07 0.71
C SER A 32 -10.74 -10.31 1.97
N ASP A 33 -11.02 -11.05 3.05
CA ASP A 33 -11.31 -10.43 4.34
C ASP A 33 -10.12 -9.61 4.85
N TYR A 34 -8.89 -10.04 4.54
CA TYR A 34 -7.68 -9.27 4.84
C TYR A 34 -7.71 -7.89 4.17
N ALA A 35 -8.15 -7.81 2.91
CA ALA A 35 -8.30 -6.54 2.19
C ALA A 35 -9.36 -5.65 2.85
N CYS A 36 -10.57 -6.18 3.05
CA CYS A 36 -11.67 -5.46 3.69
C CYS A 36 -11.28 -4.91 5.07
N LEU A 37 -10.71 -5.77 5.90
CA LEU A 37 -10.36 -5.43 7.28
C LEU A 37 -9.23 -4.40 7.37
N ARG A 38 -8.35 -4.27 6.35
CA ARG A 38 -7.38 -3.16 6.31
C ARG A 38 -8.08 -1.80 6.27
N TRP A 39 -9.10 -1.64 5.43
CA TRP A 39 -9.87 -0.40 5.32
C TRP A 39 -10.70 -0.13 6.56
N LEU A 40 -11.35 -1.16 7.11
CA LEU A 40 -12.14 -1.05 8.32
C LEU A 40 -11.28 -0.67 9.53
N ARG A 41 -10.16 -1.36 9.78
CA ARG A 41 -9.24 -0.99 10.88
C ARG A 41 -8.73 0.44 10.75
N ALA A 42 -8.40 0.88 9.53
CA ALA A 42 -7.93 2.24 9.29
C ALA A 42 -8.98 3.33 9.60
N ARG A 43 -10.24 2.97 9.78
CA ARG A 43 -11.36 3.86 10.13
C ARG A 43 -12.16 3.38 11.34
N ASN A 44 -11.53 2.66 12.26
CA ASN A 44 -12.15 2.19 13.50
C ASN A 44 -13.48 1.43 13.26
N PHE A 45 -13.54 0.65 12.19
CA PHE A 45 -14.72 -0.10 11.74
C PHE A 45 -15.95 0.77 11.36
N ASP A 46 -15.76 2.06 11.10
CA ASP A 46 -16.77 2.89 10.45
C ASP A 46 -16.84 2.53 8.95
N VAL A 47 -17.92 1.84 8.59
CA VAL A 47 -18.15 1.30 7.24
C VAL A 47 -18.19 2.42 6.18
N GLN A 48 -18.85 3.54 6.49
CA GLN A 48 -19.01 4.63 5.53
C GLN A 48 -17.69 5.36 5.28
N GLN A 49 -16.93 5.63 6.35
CA GLN A 49 -15.61 6.24 6.24
C GLN A 49 -14.61 5.31 5.53
N ALA A 50 -14.63 4.01 5.84
CA ALA A 50 -13.81 3.02 5.16
C ALA A 50 -14.14 2.96 3.66
N LYS A 51 -15.43 2.94 3.30
CA LYS A 51 -15.89 2.95 1.90
C LYS A 51 -15.43 4.20 1.17
N ASN A 52 -15.57 5.37 1.81
CA ASN A 52 -15.11 6.63 1.24
C ASN A 52 -13.58 6.65 1.02
N MET A 53 -12.82 6.04 1.94
CA MET A 53 -11.37 5.89 1.80
C MET A 53 -11.01 4.97 0.62
N LEU A 54 -11.65 3.80 0.50
CA LEU A 54 -11.44 2.86 -0.60
C LEU A 54 -11.83 3.48 -1.96
N LYS A 55 -12.96 4.20 -2.03
CA LYS A 55 -13.37 4.91 -3.25
C LYS A 55 -12.32 5.93 -3.70
N LYS A 56 -11.78 6.73 -2.78
CA LYS A 56 -10.69 7.68 -3.06
C LYS A 56 -9.43 6.95 -3.53
N HIS A 57 -9.07 5.84 -2.89
CA HIS A 57 -7.94 5.02 -3.29
C HIS A 57 -8.10 4.49 -4.72
N SER A 58 -9.26 3.91 -5.06
CA SER A 58 -9.56 3.40 -6.40
C SER A 58 -9.44 4.50 -7.47
N MET A 59 -9.92 5.71 -7.18
CA MET A 59 -9.77 6.86 -8.06
C MET A 59 -8.29 7.23 -8.30
N VAL A 60 -7.47 7.29 -7.24
CA VAL A 60 -6.03 7.55 -7.34
C VAL A 60 -5.31 6.47 -8.16
N ARG A 61 -5.66 5.20 -7.95
CA ARG A 61 -5.10 4.09 -8.74
C ARG A 61 -5.34 4.28 -10.23
N LYS A 62 -6.58 4.61 -10.61
CA LYS A 62 -6.97 4.87 -12.01
C LYS A 62 -6.26 6.10 -12.57
N GLN A 63 -6.29 7.22 -11.87
CA GLN A 63 -5.70 8.50 -12.31
C GLN A 63 -4.19 8.38 -12.60
N HIS A 64 -3.47 7.58 -11.81
CA HIS A 64 -2.01 7.44 -11.92
C HIS A 64 -1.55 6.14 -12.58
N ASN A 65 -2.48 5.34 -13.13
CA ASN A 65 -2.19 4.03 -13.74
C ASN A 65 -1.35 3.12 -12.80
N LEU A 66 -1.70 3.07 -11.52
CA LEU A 66 -0.90 2.37 -10.49
C LEU A 66 -0.86 0.86 -10.72
N ASP A 67 -1.90 0.32 -11.36
CA ASP A 67 -2.02 -1.09 -11.71
C ASP A 67 -0.92 -1.61 -12.66
N ASN A 68 -0.29 -0.71 -13.41
CA ASN A 68 0.81 -1.01 -14.33
C ASN A 68 2.14 -0.35 -13.91
N ILE A 69 2.20 0.33 -12.76
CA ILE A 69 3.39 1.11 -12.38
C ILE A 69 4.64 0.23 -12.28
N LEU A 70 4.52 -1.03 -11.83
CA LEU A 70 5.66 -1.94 -11.73
C LEU A 70 6.25 -2.33 -13.08
N LYS A 71 5.47 -2.24 -14.17
CA LYS A 71 5.89 -2.52 -15.54
C LYS A 71 6.36 -1.26 -16.26
N ASP A 72 5.58 -0.18 -16.14
CA ASP A 72 5.74 0.99 -17.00
C ASP A 72 6.73 2.01 -16.43
N TYR A 73 6.87 2.09 -15.10
CA TYR A 73 7.65 3.13 -14.46
C TYR A 73 9.12 2.73 -14.28
N HIS A 74 9.99 3.55 -14.86
CA HIS A 74 11.44 3.45 -14.73
C HIS A 74 11.96 4.76 -14.12
N PRO A 75 12.48 4.76 -12.88
CA PRO A 75 12.96 5.98 -12.26
C PRO A 75 14.17 6.53 -13.00
N ARG A 76 14.19 7.85 -13.22
CA ARG A 76 15.32 8.55 -13.84
C ARG A 76 16.61 8.30 -13.05
N PRO A 77 17.79 8.32 -13.69
CA PRO A 77 19.08 8.12 -13.00
C PRO A 77 19.26 9.03 -11.78
N PHE A 78 18.78 10.28 -11.85
CA PHE A 78 18.82 11.21 -10.72
C PHE A 78 18.06 10.69 -9.49
N ILE A 79 16.83 10.19 -9.67
CA ILE A 79 16.02 9.63 -8.58
C ILE A 79 16.69 8.39 -8.01
N LYS A 80 17.17 7.47 -8.87
CA LYS A 80 17.86 6.25 -8.43
C LYS A 80 19.10 6.57 -7.58
N LYS A 81 19.86 7.59 -7.95
CA LYS A 81 21.09 8.00 -7.26
C LYS A 81 20.83 8.72 -5.94
N ASN A 82 19.81 9.58 -5.87
CA ASN A 82 19.61 10.48 -4.73
C ASN A 82 18.52 9.99 -3.75
N LEU A 83 17.56 9.19 -4.21
CA LEU A 83 16.56 8.55 -3.35
C LEU A 83 17.03 7.16 -2.96
N ILE A 84 18.14 7.13 -2.23
CA ILE A 84 18.85 5.93 -1.78
C ILE A 84 17.98 5.07 -0.85
N GLY A 85 18.43 3.84 -0.63
CA GLY A 85 17.68 2.83 0.09
C GLY A 85 16.86 1.93 -0.82
N GLY A 86 16.31 0.87 -0.23
CA GLY A 86 15.67 -0.20 -0.99
C GLY A 86 15.17 -1.32 -0.11
N TRP A 87 14.53 -2.29 -0.77
CA TRP A 87 14.12 -3.55 -0.17
C TRP A 87 15.37 -4.39 0.17
N CYS A 88 15.41 -4.97 1.37
CA CYS A 88 16.52 -5.73 1.91
C CYS A 88 16.01 -7.01 2.61
N GLY A 89 15.41 -7.91 1.84
CA GLY A 89 14.95 -9.20 2.34
C GLY A 89 13.67 -9.15 3.18
N PHE A 90 13.45 -10.19 3.99
CA PHE A 90 12.25 -10.35 4.80
C PHE A 90 12.61 -10.53 6.28
N ASN A 91 11.73 -10.09 7.16
CA ASN A 91 11.85 -10.35 8.59
C ASN A 91 11.45 -11.80 8.91
N LYS A 92 11.58 -12.20 10.19
CA LYS A 92 11.24 -13.55 10.67
C LYS A 92 9.78 -13.97 10.40
N ASN A 93 8.89 -13.01 10.20
CA ASN A 93 7.47 -13.23 9.96
C ASN A 93 7.10 -13.11 8.47
N GLY A 94 8.08 -13.02 7.57
CA GLY A 94 7.85 -12.87 6.12
C GLY A 94 7.47 -11.46 5.65
N GLY A 95 7.53 -10.45 6.51
CA GLY A 95 7.30 -9.05 6.09
C GLY A 95 8.52 -8.47 5.36
N PRO A 96 8.36 -7.77 4.22
CA PRO A 96 9.48 -7.18 3.48
C PRO A 96 10.12 -6.04 4.31
N ILE A 97 11.46 -6.01 4.32
CA ILE A 97 12.24 -4.98 5.02
C ILE A 97 12.66 -3.90 4.04
N TRP A 98 12.39 -2.64 4.36
CA TRP A 98 12.87 -1.49 3.60
C TRP A 98 13.83 -0.65 4.45
N ILE A 99 14.98 -0.28 3.87
CA ILE A 99 15.98 0.56 4.51
C ILE A 99 16.03 1.90 3.79
N TYR A 100 15.90 2.99 4.56
CA TYR A 100 16.00 4.38 4.09
C TYR A 100 17.09 5.11 4.89
N PRO A 101 18.33 5.19 4.38
CA PRO A 101 19.43 5.83 5.09
C PRO A 101 19.32 7.36 4.98
N PHE A 102 18.60 7.98 5.92
CA PHE A 102 18.34 9.42 5.91
C PHE A 102 19.58 10.29 6.12
N ALA A 103 20.61 9.77 6.80
CA ALA A 103 21.85 10.52 7.07
C ALA A 103 22.54 11.01 5.78
N ASP A 104 22.46 10.22 4.71
CA ASP A 104 23.10 10.52 3.43
C ASP A 104 22.15 11.22 2.43
N VAL A 105 20.92 11.55 2.84
CA VAL A 105 19.94 12.21 1.96
C VAL A 105 20.19 13.72 1.95
N ASN A 106 20.74 14.21 0.84
CA ASN A 106 20.80 15.65 0.58
C ASN A 106 19.43 16.16 0.06
N VAL A 107 18.55 16.53 1.00
CA VAL A 107 17.20 17.02 0.70
C VAL A 107 17.22 18.23 -0.25
N ARG A 108 18.19 19.15 -0.09
CA ARG A 108 18.29 20.32 -0.97
C ARG A 108 18.63 19.93 -2.41
N ALA A 109 19.55 18.98 -2.61
CA ALA A 109 19.86 18.47 -3.93
C ALA A 109 18.66 17.73 -4.54
N LEU A 110 17.98 16.90 -3.74
CA LEU A 110 16.80 16.16 -4.17
C LEU A 110 15.68 17.09 -4.65
N LEU A 111 15.35 18.13 -3.88
CA LEU A 111 14.30 19.10 -4.23
C LEU A 111 14.66 19.99 -5.44
N ARG A 112 15.96 20.12 -5.78
CA ARG A 112 16.40 20.84 -6.99
C ARG A 112 16.37 19.98 -8.25
N GLY A 113 16.63 18.68 -8.14
CA GLY A 113 16.75 17.78 -9.29
C GLY A 113 15.53 16.90 -9.56
N ALA A 114 14.54 16.92 -8.67
CA ALA A 114 13.30 16.18 -8.81
C ALA A 114 12.10 16.98 -8.31
N SER A 115 10.99 16.87 -9.03
CA SER A 115 9.70 17.37 -8.55
C SER A 115 9.14 16.48 -7.44
N SER A 116 8.29 17.04 -6.58
CA SER A 116 7.54 16.26 -5.57
C SER A 116 6.73 15.13 -6.20
N ALA A 117 6.19 15.35 -7.40
CA ALA A 117 5.44 14.32 -8.14
C ALA A 117 6.33 13.12 -8.53
N GLU A 118 7.57 13.35 -8.95
CA GLU A 118 8.51 12.27 -9.27
C GLU A 118 8.94 11.48 -8.04
N ILE A 119 9.19 12.18 -6.93
CA ILE A 119 9.53 11.55 -5.64
C ILE A 119 8.35 10.70 -5.15
N LEU A 120 7.14 11.25 -5.17
CA LEU A 120 5.93 10.53 -4.80
C LEU A 120 5.68 9.32 -5.71
N LYS A 121 5.90 9.45 -7.03
CA LYS A 121 5.77 8.32 -7.96
C LYS A 121 6.75 7.19 -7.64
N GLN A 122 7.99 7.52 -7.28
CA GLN A 122 8.97 6.53 -6.81
C GLN A 122 8.53 5.86 -5.50
N MET A 123 7.98 6.61 -4.55
CA MET A 123 7.49 6.02 -3.30
C MET A 123 6.27 5.12 -3.52
N VAL A 124 5.34 5.53 -4.38
CA VAL A 124 4.20 4.68 -4.77
C VAL A 124 4.67 3.40 -5.45
N TYR A 125 5.65 3.47 -6.35
CA TYR A 125 6.27 2.27 -6.93
C TYR A 125 6.82 1.33 -5.85
N ARG A 126 7.52 1.86 -4.84
CA ARG A 126 8.04 1.05 -3.71
C ARG A 126 6.91 0.41 -2.90
N CYS A 127 5.81 1.12 -2.68
CA CYS A 127 4.62 0.58 -2.02
C CYS A 127 4.00 -0.59 -2.82
N GLU A 128 3.78 -0.41 -4.13
CA GLU A 128 3.22 -1.48 -4.98
C GLU A 128 4.17 -2.68 -5.06
N LEU A 129 5.50 -2.45 -5.11
CA LEU A 129 6.48 -3.52 -5.04
C LEU A 129 6.40 -4.27 -3.70
N SER A 130 6.18 -3.55 -2.61
CA SER A 130 6.02 -4.17 -1.28
C SER A 130 4.80 -5.06 -1.22
N VAL A 131 3.67 -4.63 -1.80
CA VAL A 131 2.45 -5.44 -1.86
C VAL A 131 2.71 -6.72 -2.64
N LYS A 132 3.31 -6.62 -3.83
CA LYS A 132 3.70 -7.78 -4.63
C LYS A 132 4.62 -8.74 -3.86
N LEU A 133 5.63 -8.22 -3.17
CA LEU A 133 6.54 -9.04 -2.36
C LEU A 133 5.81 -9.74 -1.20
N MET A 134 4.83 -9.09 -0.57
CA MET A 134 4.00 -9.71 0.48
C MET A 134 3.10 -10.81 -0.08
N GLU A 135 2.51 -10.61 -1.26
CA GLU A 135 1.72 -11.64 -1.96
C GLU A 135 2.57 -12.86 -2.29
N GLU A 136 3.73 -12.65 -2.92
CA GLU A 136 4.69 -13.71 -3.26
C GLU A 136 5.18 -14.45 -2.01
N GLN A 137 5.41 -13.74 -0.91
CA GLN A 137 5.88 -14.34 0.33
C GLN A 137 4.78 -15.15 1.03
N SER A 138 3.51 -14.74 0.90
CA SER A 138 2.37 -15.45 1.49
C SER A 138 2.09 -16.79 0.79
N MET A 139 2.49 -16.95 -0.48
CA MET A 139 2.35 -18.20 -1.23
C MET A 139 3.43 -19.25 -0.92
N LYS A 140 4.50 -18.87 -0.19
CA LYS A 140 5.59 -19.80 0.17
C LYS A 140 5.32 -20.55 1.49
N VAL A 141 4.22 -20.21 2.15
CA VAL A 141 3.82 -20.74 3.46
C VAL A 141 2.82 -21.87 3.27
#